data_AF-A0A6M3M2Z9-F1
#
_entry.id   AF-A0A6M3M2Z9-F1
#
_cell.length_a   1.000
_cell.length_b   1.000
_cell.length_c   1.000
_cell.angle_alpha   90.00
_cell.angle_beta   90.00
_cell.angle_gamma   90.00
#
_symmetry.space_group_name_H-M   'P 1'
#
loop_
_entity.id
_entity.type
_entity.pdbx_description
1 polymer ?
#
loop_
_entity_poly.entity_id
_entity_poly.type
_entity_poly.pdbx_seq_one_letter_code
_entity_poly.pdbx_strand_id
1 'polypeptide(L)'
;MQMHPSMQARVEGNIALHIRATAATAEFYSMIGKEAPVSAVRFQVVTKGDNAYHVIERATGKVKGFRFSWKAAINLAQVLEARADGAKVNIDGWDK
;
A
#
# COMPACT_ATOMS: atom_id res chain seq x y z
N MET A 1 -21.20 0.84 42.58
CA MET A 1 -22.35 0.42 41.75
C MET A 1 -21.79 -0.55 40.71
N GLN A 2 -22.11 -1.84 40.82
CA GLN A 2 -21.57 -2.87 39.91
C GLN A 2 -22.37 -2.83 38.60
N MET A 3 -21.69 -2.77 37.45
CA MET A 3 -22.34 -2.78 36.14
C MET A 3 -22.94 -4.16 35.87
N HIS A 4 -24.17 -4.21 35.36
CA HIS A 4 -24.83 -5.48 35.04
C HIS A 4 -24.03 -6.26 33.97
N PRO A 5 -23.83 -7.59 34.11
CA PRO A 5 -22.97 -8.37 33.22
C PRO A 5 -23.28 -8.24 31.73
N SER A 6 -24.56 -8.14 31.35
CA SER A 6 -24.95 -7.94 29.95
C SER A 6 -24.53 -6.58 29.38
N MET A 7 -24.47 -5.54 30.22
CA MET A 7 -23.98 -4.23 29.83
C MET A 7 -22.47 -4.23 29.69
N GLN A 8 -21.77 -4.97 30.56
CA GLN A 8 -20.32 -5.15 30.47
C GLN A 8 -19.92 -5.85 29.17
N ALA A 9 -20.58 -6.97 28.81
CA ALA A 9 -20.30 -7.68 27.56
C ALA A 9 -20.51 -6.82 26.30
N ARG A 10 -21.53 -5.95 26.31
CA ARG A 10 -21.79 -5.01 25.21
C ARG A 10 -20.68 -3.95 25.08
N VAL A 11 -20.21 -3.41 26.21
CA VAL A 11 -19.12 -2.44 26.24
C VAL A 11 -17.83 -3.07 25.74
N GLU A 12 -17.48 -4.26 26.24
CA GLU A 12 -16.30 -5.00 25.81
C GLU A 12 -16.34 -5.32 24.30
N GLY A 13 -17.49 -5.76 23.78
CA GLY A 13 -17.69 -6.00 22.36
C GLY A 13 -17.51 -4.74 21.50
N ASN A 14 -18.03 -3.60 21.95
CA ASN A 14 -17.90 -2.32 21.24
C ASN A 14 -16.43 -1.84 21.22
N ILE A 15 -15.74 -1.91 22.36
CA ILE A 15 -14.32 -1.58 22.46
C ILE A 15 -13.51 -2.45 21.49
N ALA A 16 -13.75 -3.76 21.47
CA ALA A 16 -13.05 -4.67 20.57
C ALA A 16 -13.34 -4.40 19.08
N LEU A 17 -14.55 -3.95 18.74
CA LEU A 17 -14.91 -3.55 17.39
C LEU A 17 -14.23 -2.22 17.00
N HIS A 18 -14.23 -1.25 17.91
CA HIS A 18 -13.61 0.05 17.70
C HIS A 18 -12.11 -0.09 17.46
N ILE A 19 -11.41 -0.86 18.29
CA ILE A 19 -9.99 -1.18 18.11
C ILE A 19 -9.73 -1.78 16.72
N ARG A 20 -10.55 -2.76 16.29
CA ARG A 20 -10.39 -3.39 14.97
C ARG A 20 -10.70 -2.43 13.81
N ALA A 21 -11.64 -1.49 14.00
CA ALA A 21 -12.02 -0.52 12.97
C ALA A 21 -10.98 0.59 12.78
N THR A 22 -10.18 0.90 13.83
CA THR A 22 -9.19 1.98 13.81
C THR A 22 -7.74 1.48 13.72
N ALA A 23 -7.50 0.19 13.96
CA ALA A 23 -6.19 -0.44 13.82
C ALA A 23 -5.67 -0.31 12.39
N ALA A 24 -4.36 -0.09 12.26
CA ALA A 24 -3.71 -0.17 10.96
C ALA A 24 -3.88 -1.59 10.39
N THR A 25 -3.95 -1.74 9.06
CA THR A 25 -4.15 -3.05 8.41
C THR A 25 -3.19 -4.11 8.97
N ALA A 26 -1.91 -3.78 9.14
CA ALA A 26 -0.93 -4.71 9.71
C ALA A 26 -1.29 -5.19 11.14
N GLU A 27 -1.76 -4.28 12.00
CA GLU A 27 -2.18 -4.62 13.37
C GLU A 27 -3.45 -5.46 13.38
N PHE A 28 -4.40 -5.19 12.48
CA PHE A 28 -5.61 -5.99 12.31
C PHE A 28 -5.29 -7.44 11.97
N TYR A 29 -4.38 -7.66 11.00
CA TYR A 29 -3.95 -9.01 10.62
C TYR A 29 -3.23 -9.72 11.78
N SER A 30 -2.36 -9.01 12.51
CA SER A 30 -1.71 -9.55 13.72
C SER A 30 -2.71 -9.96 14.81
N MET A 31 -3.75 -9.16 15.06
CA MET A 31 -4.80 -9.47 16.06
C MET A 31 -5.57 -10.76 15.75
N ILE A 32 -5.68 -11.13 14.47
CA ILE A 32 -6.37 -12.36 14.04
C ILE A 32 -5.40 -13.52 13.75
N GLY A 33 -4.13 -13.38 14.11
CA GLY A 33 -3.09 -14.39 13.88
C GLY A 33 -2.82 -14.66 12.40
N LYS A 34 -3.05 -13.68 11.52
CA LYS A 34 -2.76 -13.78 10.09
C LYS A 34 -1.59 -12.88 9.71
N GLU A 35 -0.84 -13.31 8.72
CA GLU A 35 0.18 -12.45 8.11
C GLU A 35 -0.51 -11.30 7.37
N ALA A 36 0.06 -10.10 7.49
CA ALA A 36 -0.42 -8.95 6.75
C ALA A 36 -0.24 -9.19 5.24
N PRO A 37 -1.23 -8.82 4.41
CA PRO A 37 -1.11 -8.99 2.97
C PRO A 37 0.09 -8.17 2.49
N VAL A 38 1.05 -8.84 1.85
CA VAL A 38 2.16 -8.17 1.19
C VAL A 38 1.57 -7.31 0.08
N SER A 39 1.71 -5.99 0.16
CA SER A 39 1.40 -5.12 -0.97
C SER A 39 2.40 -5.43 -2.08
N ALA A 40 2.01 -6.28 -3.03
CA ALA A 40 2.87 -6.75 -4.11
C ALA A 40 3.37 -5.62 -5.01
N VAL A 41 2.66 -4.47 -5.03
CA VAL A 41 3.04 -3.30 -5.80
C VAL A 41 3.65 -2.25 -4.87
N ARG A 42 4.92 -1.92 -5.06
CA ARG A 42 5.67 -0.88 -4.35
C ARG A 42 5.63 0.46 -5.09
N PHE A 43 5.62 0.45 -6.42
CA PHE A 43 5.63 1.63 -7.27
C PHE A 43 4.33 1.74 -8.08
N GLN A 44 3.63 2.85 -7.92
CA GLN A 44 2.35 3.12 -8.59
C GLN A 44 2.48 4.28 -9.58
N VAL A 45 1.91 4.11 -10.77
CA VAL A 45 1.71 5.22 -11.72
C VAL A 45 0.43 5.98 -11.37
N VAL A 46 0.53 7.28 -11.22
CA VAL A 46 -0.57 8.21 -10.94
C VAL A 46 -0.62 9.28 -12.01
N THR A 47 -1.77 9.43 -12.66
CA THR A 47 -2.02 10.52 -13.60
C THR A 47 -2.18 11.84 -12.84
N LYS A 48 -1.44 12.88 -13.25
CA LYS A 48 -1.47 14.21 -12.63
C LYS A 48 -1.97 15.31 -13.55
N GLY A 49 -2.08 15.05 -14.84
CA GLY A 49 -2.60 15.97 -15.84
C GLY A 49 -2.50 15.33 -17.23
N ASP A 50 -2.82 16.11 -18.26
CA ASP A 50 -2.74 15.65 -19.64
C ASP A 50 -1.33 15.20 -19.96
N ASN A 51 -1.22 13.92 -20.32
CA ASN A 51 0.04 13.24 -20.60
C ASN A 51 1.06 13.33 -19.46
N ALA A 52 0.70 13.64 -18.22
CA ALA A 52 1.64 13.75 -17.10
C ALA A 52 1.42 12.63 -16.07
N TYR A 53 2.42 11.77 -15.88
CA TYR A 53 2.34 10.58 -15.05
C TYR A 53 3.47 10.57 -14.01
N HIS A 54 3.09 10.51 -12.73
CA HIS A 54 4.04 10.35 -11.62
C HIS A 54 4.16 8.87 -11.27
N VAL A 55 5.39 8.40 -11.05
CA VAL A 55 5.66 7.11 -10.43
C VAL A 55 5.93 7.38 -8.95
N ILE A 56 5.04 6.91 -8.07
CA ILE A 56 5.14 7.09 -6.62
C ILE A 56 5.50 5.78 -5.93
N GLU A 57 6.29 5.85 -4.87
CA GLU A 57 6.48 4.75 -3.93
C GLU A 57 5.29 4.72 -2.96
N ARG A 58 4.51 3.63 -2.95
CA ARG A 58 3.28 3.52 -2.15
C ARG A 58 3.54 3.63 -0.65
N ALA A 59 4.66 3.09 -0.17
CA ALA A 59 4.98 3.08 1.26
C ALA A 59 5.28 4.49 1.81
N THR A 60 5.92 5.35 1.01
CA THR A 60 6.35 6.68 1.45
C THR A 60 5.54 7.82 0.85
N GLY A 61 4.73 7.54 -0.17
CA GLY A 61 4.04 8.54 -0.98
C GLY A 61 4.97 9.41 -1.83
N LYS A 62 6.29 9.15 -1.84
CA LYS A 62 7.27 9.98 -2.54
C LYS A 62 7.27 9.70 -4.04
N VAL A 63 7.39 10.76 -4.84
CA VAL A 63 7.58 10.66 -6.29
C VAL A 63 9.01 10.18 -6.57
N LYS A 64 9.14 9.09 -7.32
CA LYS A 64 10.43 8.52 -7.76
C LYS A 64 10.76 8.88 -9.21
N GLY A 65 9.78 9.37 -9.95
CA GLY A 65 9.99 9.98 -11.26
C GLY A 65 8.69 10.43 -11.88
N PHE A 66 8.80 11.18 -12.97
CA PHE A 66 7.69 11.59 -13.81
C PHE A 66 7.98 11.26 -15.27
N ARG A 67 6.92 11.02 -16.04
CA ARG A 67 6.99 10.73 -17.47
C ARG A 67 5.82 11.40 -18.19
N PHE A 68 6.07 11.77 -19.44
CA PHE A 68 5.06 12.40 -20.30
C PHE A 68 4.28 11.42 -21.19
N SER A 69 4.46 10.13 -20.96
CA SER A 69 3.75 9.06 -21.66
C SER A 69 3.43 7.96 -20.66
N TRP A 70 2.22 7.42 -20.74
CA TRP A 70 1.78 6.32 -19.89
C TRP A 70 2.71 5.11 -20.01
N LYS A 71 3.08 4.74 -21.25
CA LYS A 71 3.97 3.60 -21.51
C LYS A 71 5.34 3.78 -20.82
N ALA A 72 5.91 4.97 -20.93
CA ALA A 72 7.19 5.28 -20.29
C ALA A 72 7.10 5.27 -18.76
N ALA A 73 5.96 5.69 -18.19
CA ALA A 73 5.71 5.65 -16.75
C ALA A 73 5.60 4.23 -16.21
N ILE A 74 4.89 3.35 -16.94
CA ILE A 74 4.77 1.93 -16.60
C ILE A 74 6.13 1.24 -16.66
N ASN A 75 6.92 1.48 -17.71
CA ASN A 75 8.27 0.94 -17.82
C ASN A 75 9.15 1.38 -16.64
N LEU A 76 9.07 2.66 -16.25
CA LEU A 76 9.80 3.17 -15.08
C LEU A 76 9.37 2.45 -13.79
N ALA A 77 8.07 2.25 -13.58
CA ALA A 77 7.58 1.51 -12.41
C ALA A 77 8.12 0.07 -12.38
N GLN A 78 8.12 -0.64 -13.52
CA GLN A 78 8.66 -2.00 -13.62
C GLN A 78 10.17 -2.07 -13.31
N VAL A 79 10.97 -1.10 -13.77
CA VAL A 79 12.39 -1.04 -13.39
C VAL A 79 12.58 -0.81 -11.91
N LEU A 80 11.77 0.06 -11.30
CA LEU A 80 11.88 0.32 -9.88
C LEU A 80 11.50 -0.92 -9.05
N GLU A 81 10.45 -1.66 -9.45
CA GLU A 81 10.10 -2.94 -8.82
C GLU A 81 11.25 -3.95 -8.93
N ALA A 82 11.77 -4.17 -10.13
CA ALA A 82 12.85 -5.11 -10.34
C ALA A 82 14.12 -4.78 -9.57
N ARG A 83 14.48 -3.49 -9.51
CA ARG A 83 15.62 -3.02 -8.70
C ARG A 83 15.39 -3.26 -7.20
N ALA A 84 14.16 -3.05 -6.73
CA ALA A 84 13.80 -3.34 -5.34
C ALA A 84 13.86 -4.84 -5.01
N ASP A 85 13.59 -5.70 -6.00
CA ASP A 85 13.74 -7.16 -5.88
C ASP A 85 15.17 -7.65 -6.16
N GLY A 86 16.12 -6.76 -6.46
CA GLY A 86 17.50 -7.11 -6.82
C GLY A 86 17.65 -7.76 -8.21
N ALA A 87 16.59 -7.75 -9.02
CA ALA A 87 16.55 -8.31 -10.36
C ALA A 87 16.94 -7.27 -11.42
N LYS A 88 17.72 -7.68 -12.42
CA LYS A 88 17.95 -6.89 -13.63
C LYS A 88 16.78 -7.10 -14.59
N VAL A 89 16.07 -6.03 -14.96
CA VAL A 89 15.09 -6.08 -16.04
C VAL A 89 15.68 -5.52 -17.32
N ASN A 90 15.49 -6.26 -18.41
CA ASN A 90 15.66 -5.75 -19.76
C ASN A 90 14.29 -5.28 -20.25
N ILE A 91 14.11 -3.97 -20.41
CA ILE A 91 12.88 -3.38 -20.93
C ILE A 91 13.17 -2.85 -22.32
N ASP A 92 12.45 -3.38 -23.29
CA ASP A 92 12.54 -2.95 -24.69
C ASP A 92 12.28 -1.42 -24.81
N GLY A 93 13.23 -0.73 -25.44
CA GLY A 93 13.22 0.73 -25.62
C GLY A 93 13.82 1.58 -24.48
N TRP A 94 14.54 0.98 -23.52
CA TRP A 94 15.31 1.71 -22.49
C TRP A 94 16.71 2.12 -22.97
N ASP A 95 17.22 1.55 -24.06
CA ASP A 95 18.52 1.93 -24.64
C ASP A 95 18.44 3.29 -25.36
N LYS A 96 18.72 4.36 -24.61
CA LYS A 96 19.21 5.65 -25.13
C LYS A 96 20.23 6.23 -24.18
#